data_AF-N1PIA6-F1
#
_entry.id   AF-N1PIA6-F1
#
_cell.length_a   1.000
_cell.length_b   1.000
_cell.length_c   1.000
_cell.angle_alpha   90.00
_cell.angle_beta   90.00
_cell.angle_gamma   90.00
#
_symmetry.space_group_name_H-M   'P 1'
#
loop_
_entity.id
_entity.type
_entity.pdbx_description
1 polymer ?
#
loop_
_entity_poly.entity_id
_entity_poly.type
_entity_poly.pdbx_seq_one_letter_code
_entity_poly.pdbx_strand_id
1 'polypeptide(L)'
;ESESATTQYLRTHTTIPVSEVYFTNLNPNHVVGSAFTLMEKLPGQHLSQIWDSLSLRHKFEVLKQITGLLVQLSQLRFDEIGPL
;
A
#
# COMPACT_ATOMS: atom_id res chain seq x y z
N GLU A 1 -4.62 -8.00 -10.75
CA GLU A 1 -5.22 -6.80 -11.37
C GLU A 1 -5.86 -5.88 -10.33
N SER A 2 -6.71 -6.37 -9.42
CA SER A 2 -7.34 -5.46 -8.45
C SER A 2 -6.35 -4.75 -7.50
N GLU A 3 -5.24 -5.38 -7.13
CA GLU A 3 -4.20 -4.74 -6.32
C GLU A 3 -3.53 -3.54 -7.03
N SER A 4 -3.22 -3.68 -8.32
CA SER A 4 -2.63 -2.59 -9.12
C SER A 4 -3.63 -1.44 -9.32
N ALA A 5 -4.90 -1.77 -9.59
CA ALA A 5 -5.96 -0.77 -9.72
C ALA A 5 -6.18 -0.01 -8.40
N THR A 6 -6.25 -0.74 -7.28
CA THR A 6 -6.38 -0.15 -5.94
C THR A 6 -5.20 0.75 -5.60
N THR A 7 -3.97 0.30 -5.88
CA THR A 7 -2.75 1.08 -5.61
C THR A 7 -2.72 2.37 -6.42
N GLN A 8 -3.09 2.32 -7.70
CA GLN A 8 -3.19 3.51 -8.56
C GLN A 8 -4.30 4.46 -8.09
N TYR A 9 -5.45 3.93 -7.68
CA TYR A 9 -6.55 4.71 -7.14
C TYR A 9 -6.13 5.46 -5.87
N LEU A 10 -5.51 4.77 -4.91
CA LEU A 10 -5.00 5.38 -3.68
C LEU A 10 -3.98 6.48 -3.95
N ARG A 11 -3.05 6.26 -4.89
CA ARG A 11 -2.04 7.26 -5.29
C ARG A 11 -2.65 8.55 -5.82
N THR A 12 -3.76 8.43 -6.54
CA THR A 12 -4.41 9.57 -7.22
C THR A 12 -5.42 10.30 -6.34
N HIS A 13 -5.95 9.64 -5.30
CA HIS A 13 -7.03 10.17 -4.46
C HIS A 13 -6.64 10.40 -2.99
N THR A 14 -5.42 10.07 -2.60
CA THR A 14 -4.94 10.28 -1.22
C THR A 14 -3.51 10.79 -1.21
N THR A 15 -3.04 11.22 -0.03
CA THR A 15 -1.63 11.55 0.21
C THR A 15 -0.82 10.34 0.72
N ILE A 16 -1.43 9.16 0.75
CA ILE A 16 -0.79 7.95 1.29
C ILE A 16 0.34 7.53 0.34
N PRO A 17 1.58 7.36 0.85
CA PRO A 17 2.66 6.84 0.05
C PRO A 17 2.43 5.36 -0.22
N VAL A 18 2.09 5.04 -1.47
CA VAL A 18 1.98 3.67 -1.98
C VAL A 18 3.07 3.40 -3.02
N SER A 19 3.36 2.14 -3.33
CA SER A 19 4.37 1.77 -4.33
C SER A 19 3.87 1.98 -5.75
N GLU A 20 4.77 2.26 -6.70
CA GLU A 20 4.43 2.31 -8.13
C GLU A 20 4.53 0.91 -8.73
N VAL A 21 3.54 0.52 -9.53
CA VAL A 21 3.59 -0.75 -10.28
C VAL A 21 4.21 -0.49 -11.64
N TYR A 22 5.37 -1.10 -11.90
CA TYR A 22 6.09 -0.93 -13.16
C TYR A 22 5.64 -1.93 -14.22
N PHE A 23 5.35 -3.16 -13.82
CA PHE A 23 5.02 -4.23 -14.74
C PHE A 23 4.27 -5.37 -14.07
N THR A 24 3.27 -5.92 -14.73
CA THR A 24 2.58 -7.14 -14.29
C THR A 24 2.58 -8.15 -15.44
N ASN A 25 2.98 -9.38 -15.14
CA ASN A 25 2.96 -10.50 -16.08
C ASN A 25 2.01 -11.57 -15.56
N LEU A 26 1.02 -11.91 -16.38
CA LEU A 26 0.03 -12.95 -16.09
C LEU A 26 0.22 -14.19 -16.97
N ASN A 27 1.25 -14.24 -17.82
CA ASN A 27 1.50 -15.36 -18.71
C ASN A 27 2.00 -16.58 -17.91
N PRO A 28 1.21 -17.66 -17.81
CA PRO A 28 1.59 -18.84 -17.03
C PRO A 28 2.78 -19.58 -17.66
N ASN A 29 3.08 -19.34 -18.94
CA ASN A 29 4.18 -19.96 -19.66
C ASN A 29 5.50 -19.16 -19.56
N HIS A 30 5.51 -18.04 -18.82
CA HIS A 30 6.75 -17.32 -18.55
C HIS A 30 7.70 -18.19 -17.71
N VAL A 31 9.03 -18.01 -17.84
CA VAL A 31 10.06 -18.81 -17.12
C VAL A 31 9.90 -18.81 -15.60
N VAL A 32 9.29 -17.75 -15.04
CA VAL A 32 8.97 -17.65 -13.60
C VAL A 32 7.91 -18.67 -13.17
N GLY A 33 7.11 -19.21 -14.10
CA GLY A 33 6.14 -20.27 -13.87
C GLY A 33 4.89 -19.84 -13.09
N SER A 34 4.71 -18.53 -12.86
CA SER A 34 3.56 -17.96 -12.17
C SER A 34 3.37 -16.50 -12.53
N ALA A 35 2.20 -15.95 -12.22
CA ALA A 35 1.93 -14.52 -12.32
C ALA A 35 2.81 -13.73 -11.34
N PHE A 36 3.32 -12.58 -11.77
CA PHE A 36 4.15 -11.72 -10.92
C PHE A 36 3.98 -10.24 -11.27
N THR A 37 4.31 -9.38 -10.31
CA THR A 37 4.29 -7.92 -10.45
C THR A 37 5.63 -7.35 -9.98
N LEU A 38 6.20 -6.47 -10.80
CA LEU A 38 7.35 -5.64 -10.44
C LEU A 38 6.84 -4.28 -9.95
N MET A 39 7.28 -3.89 -8.76
CA MET A 39 6.83 -2.66 -8.11
C MET A 39 7.98 -1.95 -7.40
N GLU A 40 7.79 -0.66 -7.16
CA GLU A 40 8.69 0.19 -6.38
C GLU A 40 8.91 -0.39 -4.97
N LYS A 41 10.18 -0.43 -4.56
CA LYS A 41 10.54 -0.71 -3.17
C LYS A 41 10.56 0.60 -2.39
N LEU A 42 9.53 0.81 -1.57
CA LEU A 42 9.49 1.97 -0.68
C LEU A 42 10.63 1.88 0.36
N PRO A 43 11.34 3.00 0.62
CA PRO A 43 12.36 3.04 1.66
C PRO A 43 11.72 2.98 3.05
N GLY A 44 12.42 2.39 4.02
CA GLY A 44 11.98 2.33 5.41
C GLY A 44 12.20 0.96 6.03
N GLN A 45 11.65 0.78 7.22
CA GLN A 45 11.71 -0.46 7.99
C GLN A 45 10.30 -0.84 8.46
N HIS A 46 10.04 -2.15 8.54
CA HIS A 46 8.79 -2.64 9.11
C HIS A 46 8.64 -2.16 10.55
N LEU A 47 7.51 -1.50 10.85
CA LEU A 47 7.22 -0.99 12.18
C LEU A 47 7.29 -2.08 13.26
N SER A 48 6.86 -3.30 12.94
CA SER A 48 6.92 -4.45 13.86
C SER A 48 8.33 -4.80 14.33
N GLN A 49 9.36 -4.50 13.54
CA GLN A 49 10.75 -4.78 13.90
C GLN A 49 11.33 -3.76 14.90
N ILE A 50 10.77 -2.56 14.93
CA ILE A 50 11.28 -1.45 15.77
C ILE A 50 10.30 -1.01 16.85
N TRP A 51 9.06 -1.50 16.83
CA TRP A 51 7.99 -1.00 17.70
C TRP A 51 8.40 -0.99 19.17
N ASP A 52 8.97 -2.07 19.68
CA ASP A 52 9.33 -2.18 21.09
C ASP A 52 10.50 -1.29 21.50
N SER A 53 11.38 -0.91 20.56
CA SER A 53 12.49 0.01 20.81
C SER A 53 12.08 1.49 20.70
N LEU A 54 10.89 1.80 20.17
CA LEU A 54 10.39 3.17 20.09
C LEU A 54 10.04 3.72 21.48
N SER A 55 10.41 4.98 21.71
CA SER A 55 9.93 5.74 22.86
C SER A 55 8.41 5.90 22.83
N LEU A 56 7.79 6.11 24.00
CA LEU A 56 6.35 6.34 24.09
C LEU A 56 5.89 7.52 23.22
N ARG A 57 6.71 8.59 23.16
CA ARG A 57 6.45 9.75 22.27
C ARG A 57 6.40 9.33 20.80
N HIS A 58 7.36 8.52 20.33
CA HIS A 58 7.34 8.05 18.94
C HIS A 58 6.17 7.11 18.66
N LYS A 59 5.82 6.23 19.59
CA LYS A 59 4.63 5.38 19.45
C LYS A 59 3.36 6.21 19.28
N PHE A 60 3.23 7.30 20.04
CA PHE A 60 2.10 8.22 19.91
C PHE A 60 2.06 8.91 18.55
N GLU A 61 3.19 9.37 18.03
CA GLU A 61 3.27 9.96 16.69
C GLU A 61 2.95 8.93 15.58
N VAL A 62 3.38 7.68 15.73
CA VAL A 62 3.00 6.61 14.80
C VAL A 62 1.49 6.37 14.82
N LEU A 63 0.87 6.34 16.00
CA LEU A 63 -0.58 6.19 16.10
C LEU A 63 -1.32 7.35 15.41
N LYS A 64 -0.87 8.60 15.58
CA LYS A 64 -1.42 9.75 14.84
C LYS A 64 -1.31 9.56 13.33
N GLN A 65 -0.16 9.11 12.83
CA GLN A 65 0.04 8.85 11.41
C GLN A 65 -0.95 7.78 10.91
N ILE A 66 -1.05 6.65 11.61
CA ILE A 66 -2.00 5.57 11.28
C ILE A 66 -3.44 6.10 11.26
N THR A 67 -3.85 6.87 12.27
CA THR A 67 -5.18 7.49 12.30
C THR A 67 -5.39 8.41 11.09
N GLY A 68 -4.38 9.20 10.70
CA GLY A 68 -4.44 10.04 9.49
C GLY A 68 -4.62 9.23 8.20
N LEU A 69 -3.97 8.06 8.09
CA LEU A 69 -4.17 7.14 6.97
C LEU A 69 -5.60 6.58 6.95
N LEU A 70 -6.10 6.11 8.09
CA LEU A 70 -7.44 5.54 8.22
C LEU A 70 -8.54 6.56 7.89
N VAL A 71 -8.38 7.82 8.34
CA VAL A 71 -9.31 8.90 8.00
C VAL A 71 -9.36 9.11 6.49
N GLN A 72 -8.21 9.22 5.82
CA GLN A 72 -8.17 9.39 4.35
C GLN A 72 -8.84 8.22 3.64
N LEU A 73 -8.53 6.97 4.03
CA LEU A 73 -9.15 5.79 3.44
C LEU A 73 -10.67 5.77 3.62
N SER A 74 -11.17 6.15 4.80
CA SER A 74 -12.63 6.19 5.07
C SER A 74 -13.38 7.26 4.28
N GLN A 75 -12.68 8.26 3.76
CA GLN A 75 -13.26 9.34 2.97
C GLN A 75 -13.39 8.99 1.49
N LEU A 76 -12.73 7.92 1.03
CA LEU A 76 -12.89 7.42 -0.33
C LEU A 76 -14.34 6.95 -0.56
N ARG A 77 -14.80 7.10 -1.80
CA ARG A 77 -16.14 6.73 -2.24
C ARG A 77 -16.02 5.83 -3.45
N PHE A 78 -16.84 4.79 -3.46
CA PHE A 78 -16.90 3.81 -4.53
C PHE A 78 -18.33 3.82 -5.08
N ASP A 79 -18.45 3.97 -6.39
CA ASP A 79 -19.75 4.04 -7.05
C ASP A 79 -20.35 2.64 -7.27
N GLU A 80 -19.52 1.61 -7.19
CA GLU A 80 -19.91 0.21 -7.41
C GLU A 80 -19.38 -0.71 -6.30
N ILE A 81 -20.09 -1.83 -6.09
CA ILE A 81 -19.65 -2.90 -5.18
C ILE A 81 -18.86 -3.92 -6.00
N GLY A 82 -17.57 -4.04 -5.71
CA GLY A 82 -16.69 -4.99 -6.36
C GLY A 82 -15.22 -4.61 -6.17
N PRO A 83 -14.30 -5.45 -6.67
CA PRO A 83 -12.91 -5.07 -6.81
C PRO A 83 -12.79 -3.85 -7.74
N LEU A 84 -11.93 -2.90 -7.37
CA LEU A 84 -11.41 -1.91 -8.32
C LEU A 84 -10.63 -2.62 -9.44
#